data_AF-A0A7Y7PAJ1-F1
#
_entry.id   AF-A0A7Y7PAJ1-F1
#
_cell.length_a   1.000
_cell.length_b   1.000
_cell.length_c   1.000
_cell.angle_alpha   90.00
_cell.angle_beta   90.00
_cell.angle_gamma   90.00
#
_symmetry.space_group_name_H-M   'P 1'
#
loop_
_entity.id
_entity.type
_entity.pdbx_description
1 polymer ?
#
loop_
_entity_poly.entity_id
_entity_poly.type
_entity_poly.pdbx_seq_one_letter_code
_entity_poly.pdbx_strand_id
1 'polypeptide(L)'
;MKNLSILFSIMLLAGMMIYSGCKKDDGPTPPTLTFKSGTGYITANTSAKYGDTLWFDVAAKSNGTDKLVKFQVYANETLVIDSTIGTQEFEGVYYSLKSILDKEVWKFVTTDIAGNKATDSIVITGSFGEINSYGPITLGAQNNTTDKGFISFSNSTSTTYTMDEAFHHQADIDMFLFYENTASHQNMHTLAAPGSNITGIFTGDSSPVNYITKNVTYFVKTTLTAAQFDAVANDAVILYSFDPNNKFKKAKVLTAGDVYAFMLQSGKYGLLKVISTTGVEDGSAQFSVKIQK
;
A
#
# COMPACT_ATOMS: atom_id res chain seq x y z
N MET A 1 54.15 -16.01 -67.04
CA MET A 1 55.29 -16.92 -66.84
C MET A 1 54.91 -17.95 -65.78
N LYS A 2 54.95 -19.23 -66.16
CA LYS A 2 54.94 -20.47 -65.34
C LYS A 2 53.64 -20.75 -64.55
N ASN A 3 52.72 -21.61 -65.05
CA ASN A 3 52.75 -23.08 -65.20
C ASN A 3 52.52 -23.85 -63.88
N LEU A 4 51.36 -24.51 -63.76
CA LEU A 4 51.15 -25.92 -63.37
C LEU A 4 49.62 -26.18 -63.41
N SER A 5 49.00 -26.93 -64.33
CA SER A 5 49.12 -28.37 -64.69
C SER A 5 48.85 -29.29 -63.49
N ILE A 6 48.01 -30.34 -63.48
CA ILE A 6 47.30 -31.14 -64.49
C ILE A 6 46.34 -32.12 -63.74
N LEU A 7 45.21 -32.46 -64.39
CA LEU A 7 44.31 -33.65 -64.36
C LEU A 7 44.34 -34.74 -63.26
N PHE A 8 43.15 -35.27 -62.92
CA PHE A 8 42.68 -36.68 -63.12
C PHE A 8 41.18 -36.78 -62.70
N SER A 9 40.19 -36.88 -63.59
CA SER A 9 39.61 -38.05 -64.30
C SER A 9 38.95 -39.17 -63.45
N ILE A 10 37.60 -39.23 -63.55
CA ILE A 10 36.76 -40.40 -63.95
C ILE A 10 36.15 -41.36 -62.88
N MET A 11 34.79 -41.32 -62.85
CA MET A 11 33.74 -42.39 -62.78
C MET A 11 33.19 -43.03 -61.48
N LEU A 12 31.83 -43.11 -61.51
CA LEU A 12 30.88 -44.12 -60.97
C LEU A 12 30.84 -44.31 -59.44
N LEU A 13 29.69 -44.33 -58.75
CA LEU A 13 28.54 -45.22 -58.95
C LEU A 13 27.39 -44.80 -57.99
N ALA A 14 26.17 -45.23 -58.30
CA ALA A 14 24.92 -44.95 -57.62
C ALA A 14 24.90 -45.21 -56.10
N GLY A 15 24.28 -44.27 -55.37
CA GLY A 15 23.78 -44.43 -54.02
C GLY A 15 22.47 -43.67 -53.87
N MET A 16 21.38 -44.27 -54.33
CA MET A 16 20.00 -43.83 -54.03
C MET A 16 19.80 -44.00 -52.53
N MET A 17 20.14 -42.96 -51.74
CA MET A 17 19.78 -42.89 -50.34
C MET A 17 18.34 -42.42 -50.23
N ILE A 18 17.51 -43.38 -49.85
CA ILE A 18 16.12 -43.24 -49.46
C ILE A 18 16.13 -42.36 -48.20
N TYR A 19 15.84 -41.08 -48.34
CA TYR A 19 15.51 -40.23 -47.19
C TYR A 19 14.15 -40.69 -46.66
N SER A 20 14.14 -41.65 -45.74
CA SER A 20 12.95 -41.90 -44.92
C SER A 20 12.74 -40.65 -44.08
N GLY A 21 11.66 -39.93 -44.37
CA GLY A 21 11.28 -38.74 -43.62
C GLY A 21 11.21 -39.05 -42.13
N CYS A 22 12.09 -38.43 -41.35
CA CYS A 22 11.75 -38.04 -39.99
C CYS A 22 10.46 -37.23 -40.11
N LYS A 23 9.32 -37.82 -39.75
CA LYS A 23 8.20 -37.01 -39.31
C LYS A 23 8.75 -36.20 -38.14
N LYS A 24 8.72 -34.88 -38.24
CA LYS A 24 8.78 -34.05 -37.05
C LYS A 24 7.61 -34.53 -36.20
N ASP A 25 7.92 -35.18 -35.09
CA ASP A 25 6.96 -35.27 -33.99
C ASP A 25 6.75 -33.82 -33.58
N ASP A 26 5.71 -33.21 -34.15
CA ASP A 26 5.24 -31.92 -33.70
C ASP A 26 4.75 -32.15 -32.27
N GLY A 27 5.59 -31.73 -31.31
CA GLY A 27 5.27 -31.81 -29.89
C GLY A 27 3.92 -31.17 -29.60
N PRO A 28 3.33 -31.44 -28.42
CA PRO A 28 1.99 -30.99 -28.10
C PRO A 28 1.86 -29.47 -28.28
N THR A 29 0.94 -29.05 -29.14
CA THR A 29 0.64 -27.64 -29.37
C THR A 29 -0.12 -27.10 -28.16
N PRO A 30 0.43 -26.16 -27.38
CA PRO A 30 -0.26 -25.61 -26.22
C PRO A 30 -1.43 -24.70 -26.65
N PRO A 31 -2.39 -24.45 -25.74
CA PRO A 31 -3.35 -23.36 -25.94
C PRO A 31 -2.63 -21.99 -25.98
N THR A 32 -3.36 -20.94 -26.31
CA THR A 32 -2.87 -19.56 -26.26
C THR A 32 -3.60 -18.77 -25.17
N LEU A 33 -2.92 -17.76 -24.65
CA LEU A 33 -3.45 -16.81 -23.67
C LEU A 33 -2.98 -15.41 -24.07
N THR A 34 -3.90 -14.44 -24.04
CA THR A 34 -3.64 -13.06 -24.47
C THR A 34 -4.37 -12.08 -23.57
N PHE A 35 -3.75 -10.92 -23.32
CA PHE A 35 -4.42 -9.78 -22.71
C PHE A 35 -5.03 -8.89 -23.79
N LYS A 36 -6.33 -8.61 -23.69
CA LYS A 36 -7.05 -7.80 -24.66
C LYS A 36 -6.80 -6.32 -24.38
N SER A 37 -6.49 -5.57 -25.44
CA SER A 37 -6.32 -4.12 -25.38
C SER A 37 -7.67 -3.42 -25.24
N GLY A 38 -7.77 -2.47 -24.32
CA GLY A 38 -8.92 -1.60 -24.14
C GLY A 38 -8.60 -0.51 -23.13
N THR A 39 -9.41 0.55 -23.12
CA THR A 39 -9.23 1.65 -22.15
C THR A 39 -9.40 1.13 -20.73
N GLY A 40 -8.39 1.32 -19.89
CA GLY A 40 -8.40 0.91 -18.48
C GLY A 40 -7.96 -0.53 -18.21
N TYR A 41 -7.74 -1.36 -19.24
CA TYR A 41 -7.20 -2.71 -19.07
C TYR A 41 -5.69 -2.73 -19.01
N ILE A 42 -5.17 -3.55 -18.09
CA ILE A 42 -3.75 -3.78 -17.92
C ILE A 42 -3.33 -4.95 -18.81
N THR A 43 -2.47 -4.67 -19.79
CA THR A 43 -1.98 -5.65 -20.77
C THR A 43 -0.47 -5.90 -20.66
N ALA A 44 0.22 -5.18 -19.80
CA ALA A 44 1.66 -5.29 -19.57
C ALA A 44 2.01 -4.83 -18.15
N ASN A 45 3.25 -5.07 -17.72
CA ASN A 45 3.78 -4.57 -16.45
C ASN A 45 3.54 -3.06 -16.31
N THR A 46 3.08 -2.64 -15.14
CA THR A 46 2.72 -1.25 -14.88
C THR A 46 2.90 -0.90 -13.41
N SER A 47 2.59 0.35 -13.06
CA SER A 47 2.54 0.83 -11.68
C SER A 47 1.13 1.31 -11.32
N ALA A 48 0.73 1.12 -10.06
CA ALA A 48 -0.56 1.58 -9.56
C ALA A 48 -0.46 2.04 -8.10
N LYS A 49 -1.31 2.99 -7.70
CA LYS A 49 -1.40 3.50 -6.33
C LYS A 49 -2.18 2.53 -5.46
N TYR A 50 -2.02 2.62 -4.14
CA TYR A 50 -2.84 1.85 -3.20
C TYR A 50 -4.33 2.12 -3.45
N GLY A 51 -5.13 1.05 -3.55
CA GLY A 51 -6.56 1.12 -3.79
C GLY A 51 -6.99 1.36 -5.24
N ASP A 52 -6.06 1.57 -6.19
CA ASP A 52 -6.39 1.65 -7.61
C ASP A 52 -7.01 0.32 -8.07
N THR A 53 -8.05 0.40 -8.90
CA THR A 53 -8.65 -0.79 -9.50
C THR A 53 -7.77 -1.32 -10.62
N LEU A 54 -7.35 -2.56 -10.51
CA LEU A 54 -6.58 -3.30 -11.51
C LEU A 54 -7.55 -4.10 -12.37
N TRP A 55 -7.71 -3.77 -13.65
CA TRP A 55 -8.59 -4.48 -14.57
C TRP A 55 -7.79 -5.33 -15.57
N PHE A 56 -8.20 -6.58 -15.76
CA PHE A 56 -7.58 -7.53 -16.69
C PHE A 56 -8.66 -8.12 -17.60
N ASP A 57 -8.55 -7.88 -18.90
CA ASP A 57 -9.36 -8.54 -19.93
C ASP A 57 -8.49 -9.59 -20.62
N VAL A 58 -8.87 -10.86 -20.51
CA VAL A 58 -8.08 -12.00 -20.97
C VAL A 58 -8.88 -12.85 -21.94
N ALA A 59 -8.20 -13.32 -22.99
CA ALA A 59 -8.71 -14.32 -23.91
C ALA A 59 -7.76 -15.50 -23.98
N ALA A 60 -8.33 -16.70 -23.91
CA ALA A 60 -7.63 -17.95 -24.14
C ALA A 60 -8.26 -18.69 -25.33
N LYS A 61 -7.45 -19.33 -26.16
CA LYS A 61 -7.90 -20.19 -27.25
C LYS A 61 -7.21 -21.52 -27.20
N SER A 62 -7.94 -22.59 -27.50
CA SER A 62 -7.37 -23.92 -27.64
C SER A 62 -6.39 -24.01 -28.82
N ASN A 63 -5.69 -25.13 -28.90
CA ASN A 63 -4.88 -25.49 -30.06
C ASN A 63 -5.72 -25.96 -31.28
N GLY A 64 -7.06 -25.88 -31.18
CA GLY A 64 -8.02 -26.33 -32.20
C GLY A 64 -8.58 -27.73 -31.96
N THR A 65 -7.84 -28.63 -31.31
CA THR A 65 -8.25 -30.02 -31.03
C THR A 65 -8.64 -30.23 -29.57
N ASP A 66 -7.83 -29.73 -28.64
CA ASP A 66 -7.97 -29.98 -27.21
C ASP A 66 -8.71 -28.82 -26.54
N LYS A 67 -9.93 -29.09 -26.07
CA LYS A 67 -10.73 -28.07 -25.38
C LYS A 67 -9.99 -27.53 -24.15
N LEU A 68 -10.17 -26.25 -23.88
CA LEU A 68 -9.78 -25.66 -22.61
C LEU A 68 -10.65 -26.25 -21.50
N VAL A 69 -10.01 -26.67 -20.40
CA VAL A 69 -10.71 -27.27 -19.24
C VAL A 69 -10.53 -26.46 -17.96
N LYS A 70 -9.52 -25.59 -17.90
CA LYS A 70 -9.22 -24.82 -16.70
C LYS A 70 -8.70 -23.44 -17.01
N PHE A 71 -9.15 -22.44 -16.26
CA PHE A 71 -8.57 -21.11 -16.21
C PHE A 71 -8.31 -20.71 -14.76
N GLN A 72 -7.10 -20.26 -14.45
CA GLN A 72 -6.67 -19.92 -13.10
C GLN A 72 -5.96 -18.57 -13.08
N VAL A 73 -6.17 -17.82 -12.01
CA VAL A 73 -5.46 -16.58 -11.72
C VAL A 73 -4.81 -16.70 -10.35
N TYR A 74 -3.55 -16.28 -10.27
CA TYR A 74 -2.77 -16.23 -9.05
C TYR A 74 -2.33 -14.80 -8.79
N ALA A 75 -2.48 -14.33 -7.55
CA ALA A 75 -1.88 -13.10 -7.05
C ALA A 75 -0.80 -13.48 -6.03
N ASN A 76 0.46 -13.15 -6.31
CA ASN A 76 1.61 -13.52 -5.47
C ASN A 76 1.58 -15.00 -5.06
N GLU A 77 1.47 -15.88 -6.05
CA GLU A 77 1.41 -17.34 -5.89
C GLU A 77 0.13 -17.88 -5.20
N THR A 78 -0.72 -17.01 -4.66
CA THR A 78 -2.00 -17.40 -4.09
C THR A 78 -3.05 -17.53 -5.20
N LEU A 79 -3.68 -18.69 -5.30
CA LEU A 79 -4.79 -18.93 -6.22
C LEU A 79 -5.99 -18.07 -5.80
N VAL A 80 -6.41 -17.14 -6.67
CA VAL A 80 -7.54 -16.23 -6.41
C VAL A 80 -8.75 -16.53 -7.28
N ILE A 81 -8.53 -17.14 -8.46
CA ILE A 81 -9.60 -17.61 -9.36
C ILE A 81 -9.24 -19.01 -9.81
N ASP A 82 -10.21 -19.92 -9.71
CA ASP A 82 -10.14 -21.27 -10.28
C ASP A 82 -11.46 -21.57 -10.99
N SER A 83 -11.43 -21.55 -12.32
CA SER A 83 -12.60 -21.79 -13.17
C SER A 83 -12.42 -23.08 -13.95
N THR A 84 -13.37 -24.00 -13.78
CA THR A 84 -13.53 -25.15 -14.68
C THR A 84 -14.30 -24.71 -15.91
N ILE A 85 -13.71 -24.92 -17.08
CA ILE A 85 -14.28 -24.56 -18.39
C ILE A 85 -14.35 -25.81 -19.29
N GLY A 86 -14.89 -25.67 -20.50
CA GLY A 86 -15.10 -26.78 -21.42
C GLY A 86 -15.29 -26.33 -22.87
N THR A 87 -14.51 -25.32 -23.27
CA THR A 87 -14.74 -24.54 -24.49
C THR A 87 -13.49 -24.50 -25.38
N GLN A 88 -13.65 -24.13 -26.64
CA GLN A 88 -12.51 -23.89 -27.54
C GLN A 88 -11.92 -22.49 -27.33
N GLU A 89 -12.77 -21.53 -26.96
CA GLU A 89 -12.36 -20.16 -26.65
C GLU A 89 -12.95 -19.76 -25.30
N PHE A 90 -12.23 -18.93 -24.57
CA PHE A 90 -12.64 -18.38 -23.29
C PHE A 90 -12.25 -16.91 -23.23
N GLU A 91 -13.17 -16.06 -22.78
CA GLU A 91 -12.91 -14.65 -22.50
C GLU A 91 -13.40 -14.32 -21.09
N GLY A 92 -12.69 -13.44 -20.39
CA GLY A 92 -13.06 -13.04 -19.04
C GLY A 92 -12.50 -11.66 -18.68
N VAL A 93 -13.30 -10.88 -17.94
CA VAL A 93 -12.87 -9.62 -17.35
C VAL A 93 -12.79 -9.80 -15.85
N TYR A 94 -11.63 -9.46 -15.28
CA TYR A 94 -11.33 -9.59 -13.86
C TYR A 94 -10.86 -8.27 -13.29
N TYR A 95 -11.15 -8.04 -12.02
CA TYR A 95 -10.58 -6.91 -11.31
C TYR A 95 -10.14 -7.25 -9.90
N SER A 96 -9.21 -6.45 -9.40
CA SER A 96 -8.83 -6.41 -8.00
C SER A 96 -8.46 -4.98 -7.60
N LEU A 97 -8.14 -4.76 -6.33
CA LEU A 97 -7.59 -3.49 -5.86
C LEU A 97 -6.10 -3.67 -5.61
N LYS A 98 -5.31 -2.67 -5.99
CA LYS A 98 -3.89 -2.62 -5.68
C LYS A 98 -3.70 -2.59 -4.15
N SER A 99 -2.95 -3.56 -3.63
CA SER A 99 -2.63 -3.66 -2.21
C SER A 99 -1.49 -2.73 -1.80
N ILE A 100 -1.08 -2.81 -0.53
CA ILE A 100 0.07 -2.08 0.03
C ILE A 100 1.43 -2.65 -0.37
N LEU A 101 1.49 -3.78 -1.09
CA LEU A 101 2.76 -4.40 -1.47
C LEU A 101 3.48 -3.59 -2.56
N ASP A 102 4.79 -3.39 -2.42
CA ASP A 102 5.59 -2.66 -3.44
C ASP A 102 5.60 -3.39 -4.79
N LYS A 103 5.34 -4.69 -4.79
CA LYS A 103 5.27 -5.53 -5.99
C LYS A 103 4.20 -6.59 -5.86
N GLU A 104 3.37 -6.72 -6.89
CA GLU A 104 2.40 -7.79 -7.05
C GLU A 104 2.65 -8.52 -8.37
N VAL A 105 2.67 -9.85 -8.32
CA VAL A 105 2.77 -10.69 -9.51
C VAL A 105 1.42 -11.35 -9.75
N TRP A 106 0.79 -10.98 -10.86
CA TRP A 106 -0.47 -11.53 -11.32
C TRP A 106 -0.18 -12.53 -12.43
N LYS A 107 -0.43 -13.82 -12.17
CA LYS A 107 -0.17 -14.91 -13.11
C LYS A 107 -1.47 -15.54 -13.57
N PHE A 108 -1.62 -15.66 -14.88
CA PHE A 108 -2.81 -16.20 -15.54
C PHE A 108 -2.42 -17.50 -16.22
N VAL A 109 -3.23 -18.55 -16.03
CA VAL A 109 -2.95 -19.90 -16.53
C VAL A 109 -4.20 -20.48 -17.16
N THR A 110 -4.08 -20.97 -18.39
CA THR A 110 -5.12 -21.79 -19.03
C THR A 110 -4.57 -23.19 -19.27
N THR A 111 -5.39 -24.21 -19.09
CA THR A 111 -5.04 -25.63 -19.28
C THR A 111 -6.04 -26.29 -20.21
N ASP A 112 -5.55 -27.05 -21.19
CA ASP A 112 -6.39 -27.87 -22.07
C ASP A 112 -6.64 -29.28 -21.52
N ILE A 113 -7.50 -30.04 -22.17
CA ILE A 113 -7.88 -31.40 -21.74
C ILE A 113 -6.72 -32.41 -21.81
N ALA A 114 -5.71 -32.14 -22.65
CA ALA A 114 -4.49 -32.93 -22.74
C ALA A 114 -3.46 -32.58 -21.64
N GLY A 115 -3.73 -31.52 -20.86
CA GLY A 115 -2.90 -31.04 -19.75
C GLY A 115 -1.85 -30.00 -20.16
N ASN A 116 -1.83 -29.55 -21.41
CA ASN A 116 -0.92 -28.48 -21.84
C ASN A 116 -1.38 -27.15 -21.27
N LYS A 117 -0.41 -26.25 -21.01
CA LYS A 117 -0.67 -24.97 -20.36
C LYS A 117 -0.13 -23.81 -21.19
N ALA A 118 -0.91 -22.74 -21.24
CA ALA A 118 -0.37 -21.41 -21.50
C ALA A 118 -0.38 -20.60 -20.21
N THR A 119 0.68 -19.82 -20.02
CA THR A 119 0.87 -18.99 -18.83
C THR A 119 1.41 -17.63 -19.26
N ASP A 120 0.84 -16.58 -18.70
CA ASP A 120 1.37 -15.23 -18.84
C ASP A 120 1.30 -14.52 -17.48
N SER A 121 2.08 -13.45 -17.31
CA SER A 121 2.17 -12.74 -16.03
C SER A 121 2.37 -11.25 -16.20
N ILE A 122 1.69 -10.50 -15.33
CA ILE A 122 1.81 -9.05 -15.21
C ILE A 122 2.33 -8.71 -13.82
N VAL A 123 3.34 -7.86 -13.78
CA VAL A 123 3.87 -7.28 -12.54
C VAL A 123 3.28 -5.89 -12.35
N ILE A 124 2.65 -5.67 -11.20
CA ILE A 124 2.17 -4.35 -10.77
C ILE A 124 3.11 -3.83 -9.68
N THR A 125 3.78 -2.72 -9.96
CA THR A 125 4.66 -2.03 -9.00
C THR A 125 3.87 -0.97 -8.23
N GLY A 126 4.11 -0.85 -6.92
CA GLY A 126 3.52 0.20 -6.11
C GLY A 126 3.99 1.59 -6.54
N SER A 127 3.05 2.47 -6.88
CA SER A 127 3.29 3.91 -7.09
C SER A 127 2.77 4.65 -5.87
N PHE A 128 3.52 4.60 -4.78
CA PHE A 128 3.11 5.12 -3.48
C PHE A 128 3.70 6.50 -3.21
N GLY A 129 3.00 7.30 -2.41
CA GLY A 129 3.43 8.63 -2.01
C GLY A 129 4.57 8.59 -0.98
N GLU A 130 5.40 9.62 -1.02
CA GLU A 130 6.45 9.83 -0.03
C GLU A 130 5.86 10.25 1.33
N ILE A 131 6.64 10.05 2.38
CA ILE A 131 6.28 10.40 3.76
C ILE A 131 7.31 11.35 4.37
N ASN A 132 6.83 12.28 5.19
CA ASN A 132 7.65 12.99 6.17
C ASN A 132 7.69 12.17 7.47
N SER A 133 8.86 12.08 8.09
CA SER A 133 9.04 11.41 9.38
C SER A 133 9.53 12.43 10.41
N TYR A 134 8.89 12.47 11.57
CA TYR A 134 9.23 13.35 12.68
C TYR A 134 9.40 12.51 13.94
N GLY A 135 10.41 12.81 14.75
CA GLY A 135 10.56 12.17 16.06
C GLY A 135 12.01 12.06 16.55
N PRO A 136 12.19 11.86 17.86
CA PRO A 136 11.15 11.90 18.89
C PRO A 136 10.60 13.33 19.11
N ILE A 137 9.28 13.45 19.28
CA ILE A 137 8.58 14.69 19.65
C ILE A 137 8.07 14.53 21.07
N THR A 138 8.40 15.45 21.96
CA THR A 138 7.84 15.51 23.32
C THR A 138 6.73 16.54 23.38
N LEU A 139 5.57 16.15 23.93
CA LEU A 139 4.50 17.08 24.29
C LEU A 139 4.23 17.04 25.78
N GLY A 140 4.11 18.22 26.40
CA GLY A 140 3.68 18.38 27.79
C GLY A 140 2.16 18.36 27.94
N ALA A 141 1.67 17.82 29.05
CA ALA A 141 0.27 17.94 29.45
C ALA A 141 -0.03 19.33 30.03
N GLN A 142 -1.27 19.60 30.43
CA GLN A 142 -1.79 20.95 30.70
C GLN A 142 -1.04 21.75 31.77
N ASN A 143 -0.40 21.09 32.74
CA ASN A 143 0.36 21.74 33.81
C ASN A 143 1.88 21.64 33.62
N ASN A 144 2.34 21.08 32.50
CA ASN A 144 3.77 20.95 32.22
C ASN A 144 4.35 22.32 31.83
N THR A 145 5.36 22.76 32.57
CA THR A 145 6.02 24.06 32.39
C THR A 145 7.31 23.98 31.60
N THR A 146 7.78 22.77 31.28
CA THR A 146 9.04 22.52 30.57
C THR A 146 8.80 22.19 29.11
N ASP A 147 7.91 21.25 28.84
CA ASP A 147 7.58 20.78 27.50
C ASP A 147 6.35 21.51 26.94
N LYS A 148 6.44 21.93 25.69
CA LYS A 148 5.33 22.52 24.95
C LYS A 148 4.23 21.49 24.69
N GLY A 149 2.96 21.86 24.85
CA GLY A 149 1.84 20.91 24.82
C GLY A 149 1.07 20.81 23.49
N PHE A 150 1.30 21.74 22.56
CA PHE A 150 0.58 21.86 21.30
C PHE A 150 1.51 21.61 20.11
N ILE A 151 1.01 21.06 19.01
CA ILE A 151 1.81 20.77 17.81
C ILE A 151 1.07 21.11 16.52
N SER A 152 1.85 21.60 15.55
CA SER A 152 1.47 21.76 14.16
C SER A 152 2.38 20.93 13.26
N PHE A 153 1.78 20.34 12.23
CA PHE A 153 2.48 19.70 11.11
C PHE A 153 2.44 20.52 9.81
N SER A 154 2.05 21.80 9.89
CA SER A 154 2.03 22.72 8.76
C SER A 154 3.42 22.85 8.13
N ASN A 155 3.43 23.11 6.81
CA ASN A 155 4.65 23.33 6.01
C ASN A 155 5.69 22.20 6.09
N SER A 156 5.25 20.96 6.31
CA SER A 156 6.14 19.79 6.42
C SER A 156 7.18 19.91 7.54
N THR A 157 6.79 20.55 8.64
CA THR A 157 7.59 20.66 9.87
C THR A 157 6.85 20.01 11.04
N SER A 158 7.53 19.78 12.17
CA SER A 158 6.89 19.40 13.44
C SER A 158 7.17 20.49 14.47
N THR A 159 6.32 21.52 14.50
CA THR A 159 6.54 22.70 15.36
C THR A 159 5.67 22.60 16.60
N THR A 160 6.30 22.68 17.78
CA THR A 160 5.60 22.65 19.07
C THR A 160 5.42 24.05 19.66
N TYR A 161 4.29 24.24 20.35
CA TYR A 161 3.84 25.51 20.89
C TYR A 161 3.42 25.39 22.36
N THR A 162 3.68 26.42 23.16
CA THR A 162 2.96 26.63 24.42
C THR A 162 1.49 26.96 24.13
N MET A 163 0.62 26.95 25.15
CA MET A 163 -0.79 27.31 24.96
C MET A 163 -0.96 28.74 24.44
N ASP A 164 -0.18 29.69 24.96
CA ASP A 164 -0.23 31.10 24.56
C ASP A 164 0.27 31.30 23.12
N GLU A 165 1.37 30.66 22.75
CA GLU A 165 1.85 30.70 21.36
C GLU A 165 0.81 30.08 20.42
N ALA A 166 0.25 28.93 20.79
CA ALA A 166 -0.74 28.21 20.00
C ALA A 166 -2.02 29.05 19.76
N PHE A 167 -2.40 29.89 20.72
CA PHE A 167 -3.54 30.82 20.57
C PHE A 167 -3.34 31.85 19.46
N HIS A 168 -2.10 32.17 19.09
CA HIS A 168 -1.79 33.03 17.94
C HIS A 168 -1.62 32.25 16.63
N HIS A 169 -1.57 30.92 16.69
CA HIS A 169 -1.38 30.00 15.57
C HIS A 169 -2.58 29.03 15.39
N GLN A 170 -3.79 29.45 15.76
CA GLN A 170 -4.96 28.56 15.89
C GLN A 170 -5.25 27.70 14.65
N ALA A 171 -5.06 28.26 13.45
CA ALA A 171 -5.29 27.58 12.18
C ALA A 171 -4.23 26.51 11.85
N ASP A 172 -3.09 26.54 12.54
CA ASP A 172 -1.97 25.61 12.33
C ASP A 172 -1.99 24.45 13.34
N ILE A 173 -2.67 24.59 14.48
CA ILE A 173 -2.63 23.59 15.56
C ILE A 173 -3.39 22.34 15.17
N ASP A 174 -2.67 21.23 15.03
CA ASP A 174 -3.22 19.94 14.64
C ASP A 174 -3.59 19.09 15.85
N MET A 175 -2.75 19.11 16.89
CA MET A 175 -2.92 18.28 18.07
C MET A 175 -2.41 18.97 19.34
N PHE A 176 -2.88 18.52 20.49
CA PHE A 176 -2.32 18.80 21.81
C PHE A 176 -2.44 17.57 22.71
N LEU A 177 -1.57 17.50 23.72
CA LEU A 177 -1.62 16.51 24.77
C LEU A 177 -2.35 17.06 25.99
N PHE A 178 -3.18 16.24 26.63
CA PHE A 178 -3.69 16.53 27.97
C PHE A 178 -3.79 15.26 28.82
N TYR A 179 -3.92 15.44 30.14
CA TYR A 179 -4.22 14.38 31.10
C TYR A 179 -5.58 14.64 31.76
N GLU A 180 -6.42 13.61 31.88
CA GLU A 180 -7.61 13.67 32.72
C GLU A 180 -7.90 12.31 33.35
N ASN A 181 -7.89 12.24 34.68
CA ASN A 181 -8.23 11.05 35.44
C ASN A 181 -9.12 11.43 36.63
N THR A 182 -10.42 11.59 36.35
CA THR A 182 -11.47 11.88 37.31
C THR A 182 -12.40 10.68 37.43
N ALA A 183 -13.29 10.68 38.43
CA ALA A 183 -14.27 9.61 38.63
C ALA A 183 -15.19 9.39 37.40
N SER A 184 -15.50 10.46 36.66
CA SER A 184 -16.36 10.41 35.47
C SER A 184 -15.59 10.31 34.15
N HIS A 185 -14.30 10.68 34.13
CA HIS A 185 -13.49 10.70 32.91
C HIS A 185 -12.09 10.14 33.15
N GLN A 186 -11.80 9.01 32.52
CA GLN A 186 -10.49 8.34 32.56
C GLN A 186 -9.84 8.42 31.19
N ASN A 187 -9.56 9.64 30.73
CA ASN A 187 -8.88 9.84 29.44
C ASN A 187 -7.38 9.54 29.58
N MET A 188 -6.79 9.73 30.77
CA MET A 188 -5.34 9.66 31.02
C MET A 188 -4.59 10.59 30.04
N HIS A 189 -3.32 10.32 29.72
CA HIS A 189 -2.67 11.00 28.60
C HIS A 189 -3.44 10.73 27.30
N THR A 190 -3.86 11.80 26.65
CA THR A 190 -4.73 11.79 25.47
C THR A 190 -4.29 12.84 24.48
N LEU A 191 -4.21 12.45 23.20
CA LEU A 191 -4.10 13.41 22.10
C LEU A 191 -5.49 13.81 21.62
N ALA A 192 -5.67 15.10 21.40
CA ALA A 192 -6.86 15.69 20.80
C ALA A 192 -6.46 16.91 19.95
N ALA A 193 -7.41 17.46 19.19
CA ALA A 193 -7.27 18.70 18.45
C ALA A 193 -8.21 19.81 18.98
N PRO A 194 -8.01 21.10 18.65
CA PRO A 194 -8.91 22.19 19.06
C PRO A 194 -10.39 21.91 18.77
N GLY A 195 -10.72 21.27 17.65
CA GLY A 195 -12.07 20.87 17.25
C GLY A 195 -12.63 19.61 17.94
N SER A 196 -11.97 19.14 18.99
CA SER A 196 -12.37 17.96 19.79
C SER A 196 -13.26 18.29 20.98
N ASN A 197 -13.59 19.57 21.16
CA ASN A 197 -14.47 20.08 22.21
C ASN A 197 -13.99 19.67 23.62
N ILE A 198 -12.69 19.77 23.89
CA ILE A 198 -12.13 19.60 25.23
C ILE A 198 -12.46 20.86 26.04
N THR A 199 -13.07 20.70 27.21
CA THR A 199 -13.42 21.78 28.12
C THR A 199 -12.98 21.43 29.54
N GLY A 200 -12.73 22.45 30.38
CA GLY A 200 -12.38 22.25 31.79
C GLY A 200 -10.96 21.76 32.07
N ILE A 201 -10.17 21.42 31.03
CA ILE A 201 -8.78 20.95 31.15
C ILE A 201 -7.78 22.11 31.03
N PHE A 202 -7.92 22.92 29.97
CA PHE A 202 -7.13 24.12 29.75
C PHE A 202 -7.92 25.34 30.22
N THR A 203 -7.28 26.25 30.93
CA THR A 203 -7.91 27.45 31.51
C THR A 203 -7.27 28.75 30.97
N GLY A 204 -7.90 29.89 31.22
CA GLY A 204 -7.44 31.20 30.76
C GLY A 204 -7.86 31.57 29.33
N ASP A 205 -7.50 32.79 28.92
CA ASP A 205 -7.94 33.38 27.64
C ASP A 205 -7.40 32.62 26.43
N SER A 206 -6.19 32.07 26.54
CA SER A 206 -5.53 31.26 25.51
C SER A 206 -6.05 29.81 25.40
N SER A 207 -7.04 29.42 26.21
CA SER A 207 -7.57 28.05 26.19
C SER A 207 -8.11 27.66 24.80
N PRO A 208 -7.91 26.41 24.32
CA PRO A 208 -8.44 25.95 23.02
C PRO A 208 -9.96 26.08 22.86
N VAL A 209 -10.70 26.17 23.96
CA VAL A 209 -12.15 26.45 23.91
C VAL A 209 -12.45 27.83 23.32
N ASN A 210 -11.55 28.79 23.47
CA ASN A 210 -11.68 30.18 23.00
C ASN A 210 -11.14 30.39 21.57
N TYR A 211 -10.62 29.34 20.92
CA TYR A 211 -10.14 29.47 19.54
C TYR A 211 -11.31 29.81 18.60
N ILE A 212 -11.06 30.72 17.67
CA ILE A 212 -11.97 31.04 16.56
C ILE A 212 -11.88 29.94 15.50
N THR A 213 -10.65 29.55 15.14
CA THR A 213 -10.40 28.45 14.21
C THR A 213 -10.06 27.18 14.98
N LYS A 214 -10.83 26.11 14.74
CA LYS A 214 -10.68 24.84 15.46
C LYS A 214 -10.47 23.68 14.50
N ASN A 215 -9.21 23.38 14.21
CA ASN A 215 -8.86 22.20 13.41
C ASN A 215 -9.31 20.91 14.09
N VAL A 216 -9.79 19.96 13.28
CA VAL A 216 -10.19 18.63 13.73
C VAL A 216 -9.15 17.62 13.23
N THR A 217 -8.62 16.84 14.18
CA THR A 217 -7.85 15.63 13.88
C THR A 217 -8.66 14.42 14.33
N TYR A 218 -8.72 13.42 13.45
CA TYR A 218 -9.32 12.12 13.76
C TYR A 218 -8.23 11.08 13.97
N PHE A 219 -8.48 10.14 14.87
CA PHE A 219 -7.57 9.07 15.27
C PHE A 219 -8.26 7.71 15.17
N VAL A 220 -7.50 6.70 14.78
CA VAL A 220 -7.89 5.28 14.76
C VAL A 220 -6.76 4.51 15.42
N LYS A 221 -7.05 3.75 16.50
CA LYS A 221 -6.05 2.86 17.09
C LYS A 221 -5.84 1.67 16.15
N THR A 222 -4.60 1.43 15.74
CA THR A 222 -4.27 0.36 14.79
C THR A 222 -3.86 -0.92 15.51
N THR A 223 -3.69 -1.99 14.75
CA THR A 223 -3.05 -3.23 15.19
C THR A 223 -1.56 -3.28 14.88
N LEU A 224 -0.98 -2.20 14.30
CA LEU A 224 0.43 -2.13 13.99
C LEU A 224 1.25 -2.12 15.28
N THR A 225 2.32 -2.93 15.27
CA THR A 225 3.36 -2.89 16.29
C THR A 225 4.31 -1.72 16.04
N ALA A 226 5.07 -1.33 17.08
CA ALA A 226 6.15 -0.35 16.95
C ALA A 226 7.14 -0.69 15.81
N ALA A 227 7.54 -1.96 15.69
CA ALA A 227 8.45 -2.41 14.64
C ALA A 227 7.84 -2.28 13.24
N GLN A 228 6.55 -2.58 13.09
CA GLN A 228 5.85 -2.39 11.81
C GLN A 228 5.74 -0.91 11.45
N PHE A 229 5.45 -0.03 12.43
CA PHE A 229 5.50 1.42 12.22
C PHE A 229 6.87 1.88 11.74
N ASP A 230 7.95 1.40 12.37
CA ASP A 230 9.32 1.79 12.01
C ASP A 230 9.66 1.38 10.57
N ALA A 231 9.16 0.23 10.11
CA ALA A 231 9.34 -0.27 8.74
C ALA A 231 8.52 0.46 7.66
N VAL A 232 7.53 1.31 8.01
CA VAL A 232 6.73 2.04 7.02
C VAL A 232 7.60 3.01 6.22
N ALA A 233 7.69 2.81 4.91
CA ALA A 233 8.54 3.62 4.01
C ALA A 233 7.75 4.53 3.05
N ASN A 234 6.46 4.32 2.92
CA ASN A 234 5.58 5.03 1.98
C ASN A 234 4.16 5.19 2.57
N ASP A 235 3.29 5.90 1.85
CA ASP A 235 1.95 6.21 2.33
C ASP A 235 0.90 5.10 2.20
N ALA A 236 1.21 3.98 1.52
CA ALA A 236 0.22 2.92 1.31
C ALA A 236 -0.24 2.32 2.64
N VAL A 237 0.69 2.06 3.56
CA VAL A 237 0.36 1.56 4.91
C VAL A 237 -0.40 2.62 5.72
N ILE A 238 -0.06 3.90 5.56
CA ILE A 238 -0.74 5.01 6.23
C ILE A 238 -2.22 5.04 5.82
N LEU A 239 -2.48 5.04 4.51
CA LEU A 239 -3.81 5.07 3.93
C LEU A 239 -4.62 3.81 4.30
N TYR A 240 -3.99 2.64 4.25
CA TYR A 240 -4.62 1.37 4.63
C TYR A 240 -5.01 1.33 6.12
N SER A 241 -4.21 1.95 7.00
CA SER A 241 -4.40 1.87 8.45
C SER A 241 -5.52 2.77 8.98
N PHE A 242 -5.99 3.74 8.20
CA PHE A 242 -7.04 4.65 8.62
C PHE A 242 -8.43 4.11 8.28
N ASP A 243 -9.17 3.67 9.30
CA ASP A 243 -10.57 3.27 9.15
C ASP A 243 -11.52 4.47 9.36
N PRO A 244 -12.15 4.99 8.30
CA PRO A 244 -13.03 6.15 8.40
C PRO A 244 -14.32 5.88 9.18
N ASN A 245 -14.71 4.61 9.38
CA ASN A 245 -15.91 4.22 10.13
C ASN A 245 -15.65 4.13 11.63
N ASN A 246 -14.41 3.90 12.04
CA ASN A 246 -14.00 3.74 13.44
C ASN A 246 -13.05 4.85 13.91
N LYS A 247 -13.28 6.08 13.42
CA LYS A 247 -12.47 7.25 13.75
C LYS A 247 -13.02 8.05 14.95
N PHE A 248 -12.13 8.51 15.82
CA PHE A 248 -12.45 9.26 17.03
C PHE A 248 -11.72 10.61 17.04
N LYS A 249 -12.28 11.61 17.73
CA LYS A 249 -11.60 12.92 17.91
C LYS A 249 -10.52 12.92 19.00
N LYS A 250 -10.29 11.78 19.66
CA LYS A 250 -9.33 11.65 20.76
C LYS A 250 -8.62 10.30 20.66
N ALA A 251 -7.31 10.29 20.83
CA ALA A 251 -6.53 9.07 21.11
C ALA A 251 -6.25 9.02 22.61
N LYS A 252 -7.08 8.27 23.35
CA LYS A 252 -7.08 8.21 24.82
C LYS A 252 -6.23 7.06 25.35
N VAL A 253 -5.87 7.14 26.63
CA VAL A 253 -5.16 6.08 27.37
C VAL A 253 -3.91 5.64 26.61
N LEU A 254 -3.11 6.64 26.21
CA LEU A 254 -1.91 6.42 25.41
C LEU A 254 -0.97 5.48 26.15
N THR A 255 -0.58 4.38 25.50
CA THR A 255 0.32 3.37 26.05
C THR A 255 1.54 3.24 25.14
N ALA A 256 2.73 3.14 25.73
CA ALA A 256 3.97 2.95 24.97
C ALA A 256 3.86 1.73 24.04
N GLY A 257 4.28 1.89 22.78
CA GLY A 257 4.18 0.88 21.74
C GLY A 257 2.88 0.93 20.92
N ASP A 258 1.84 1.62 21.39
CA ASP A 258 0.62 1.82 20.59
C ASP A 258 0.93 2.64 19.33
N VAL A 259 0.25 2.28 18.23
CA VAL A 259 0.28 3.01 16.97
C VAL A 259 -1.13 3.43 16.58
N TYR A 260 -1.29 4.72 16.30
CA TYR A 260 -2.55 5.32 15.85
C TYR A 260 -2.39 5.81 14.40
N ALA A 261 -3.36 5.51 13.55
CA ALA A 261 -3.56 6.24 12.31
C ALA A 261 -4.33 7.52 12.60
N PHE A 262 -4.05 8.58 11.86
CA PHE A 262 -4.76 9.83 12.01
C PHE A 262 -5.01 10.54 10.67
N MET A 263 -5.98 11.44 10.66
CA MET A 263 -6.29 12.32 9.56
C MET A 263 -6.37 13.75 10.10
N LEU A 264 -5.50 14.63 9.58
CA LEU A 264 -5.45 16.05 9.93
C LEU A 264 -6.60 16.82 9.27
N GLN A 265 -6.85 18.04 9.74
CA GLN A 265 -7.83 18.96 9.14
C GLN A 265 -7.50 19.27 7.66
N SER A 266 -6.22 19.25 7.30
CA SER A 266 -5.73 19.44 5.93
C SER A 266 -6.08 18.28 4.98
N GLY A 267 -6.60 17.16 5.50
CA GLY A 267 -6.88 15.94 4.73
C GLY A 267 -5.69 15.00 4.60
N LYS A 268 -4.51 15.37 5.13
CA LYS A 268 -3.35 14.47 5.15
C LYS A 268 -3.52 13.37 6.18
N TYR A 269 -3.14 12.16 5.80
CA TYR A 269 -3.12 11.01 6.69
C TYR A 269 -1.72 10.80 7.28
N GLY A 270 -1.69 10.21 8.48
CA GLY A 270 -0.43 9.86 9.14
C GLY A 270 -0.56 8.69 10.11
N LEU A 271 0.59 8.24 10.60
CA LEU A 271 0.73 7.29 11.69
C LEU A 271 1.49 7.97 12.84
N LEU A 272 1.09 7.66 14.07
CA LEU A 272 1.73 8.13 15.30
C LEU A 272 2.01 6.94 16.21
N LYS A 273 3.27 6.76 16.58
CA LYS A 273 3.72 5.76 17.54
C LYS A 273 3.97 6.43 18.90
N VAL A 274 3.36 5.90 19.95
CA VAL A 274 3.63 6.32 21.33
C VAL A 274 4.95 5.68 21.80
N ILE A 275 5.94 6.50 22.16
CA ILE A 275 7.24 6.04 22.67
C ILE A 275 7.17 5.88 24.19
N SER A 276 6.65 6.88 24.90
CA SER A 276 6.53 6.88 26.36
C SER A 276 5.45 7.85 26.84
N THR A 277 5.04 7.69 28.10
CA THR A 277 4.10 8.55 28.83
C THR A 277 4.51 8.59 30.31
N THR A 278 4.39 9.75 30.96
CA THR A 278 4.56 9.88 32.43
C THR A 278 3.23 9.97 33.20
N GLY A 279 2.08 9.99 32.51
CA GLY A 279 0.77 9.69 33.08
C GLY A 279 0.23 10.62 34.18
N VAL A 280 0.55 11.91 34.17
CA VAL A 280 0.07 12.93 35.13
C VAL A 280 -0.15 14.30 34.46
N GLU A 281 -0.76 15.27 35.15
CA GLU A 281 -1.14 16.60 34.61
C GLU A 281 0.04 17.49 34.24
N ASP A 282 1.16 17.39 34.98
CA ASP A 282 2.44 18.03 34.71
C ASP A 282 3.38 17.14 33.88
N GLY A 283 2.89 15.98 33.46
CA GLY A 283 3.65 14.98 32.72
C GLY A 283 3.84 15.31 31.25
N SER A 284 4.41 14.37 30.52
CA SER A 284 4.62 14.44 29.07
C SER A 284 4.48 13.08 28.42
N ALA A 285 4.35 13.10 27.09
CA ALA A 285 4.41 11.91 26.26
C ALA A 285 5.34 12.17 25.06
N GLN A 286 6.04 11.11 24.63
CA GLN A 286 6.91 11.15 23.46
C GLN A 286 6.32 10.35 22.29
N PHE A 287 6.51 10.86 21.08
CA PHE A 287 5.94 10.30 19.86
C PHE A 287 6.95 10.24 18.72
N SER A 288 6.77 9.26 17.84
CA SER A 288 7.27 9.33 16.45
C SER A 288 6.07 9.43 15.52
N VAL A 289 6.18 10.25 14.48
CA VAL A 289 5.07 10.55 13.57
C VAL A 289 5.53 10.41 12.12
N LYS A 290 4.70 9.80 11.28
CA LYS A 290 4.89 9.69 9.83
C LYS A 290 3.66 10.26 9.13
N ILE A 291 3.82 11.20 8.20
CA ILE A 291 2.70 11.87 7.51
C ILE A 291 2.95 11.88 6.01
N GLN A 292 1.90 11.71 5.21
CA GLN A 292 1.97 11.94 3.77
C GLN A 292 2.61 13.29 3.43
N LYS A 293 3.47 13.31 2.40
CA LYS A 293 4.00 14.56 1.84
C LYS A 293 2.92 15.36 1.12
#